data_AF-A0A4Q3VH94-F1
#
_entry.id   AF-A0A4Q3VH94-F1
#
_cell.length_a   1.000
_cell.length_b   1.000
_cell.length_c   1.000
_cell.angle_alpha   90.00
_cell.angle_beta   90.00
_cell.angle_gamma   90.00
#
_symmetry.space_group_name_H-M   'P 1'
#
loop_
_entity.id
_entity.type
_entity.pdbx_description
1 polymer ?
#
loop_
_entity_poly.entity_id
_entity_poly.type
_entity_poly.pdbx_seq_one_letter_code
_entity_poly.pdbx_strand_id
1 'polypeptide(L)'
;MIPPAAPPKLFLLTAKEAPVCIVLAKVRKETWHVLRWDLKAGTLQHGSWFVGELDVSATDVSWDGEYMVYAATNFSRTPPENGWIGLCRPPVLTTQVHANVGWYCWGGGLFTARDELYWENIRDHPLLTQEVVPFQFKHFPRWDADLPSPHRINYEWFMAWRRMRRDGWLKVPESPSHEWRFPHRKVKLTLSAYVGRGTGTFAYQLLERPELFSPQTTEAT
;
A
#
# COMPACT_ATOMS: atom_id res chain seq x y z
N MET A 1 -35.69 -8.63 -6.80
CA MET A 1 -34.84 -7.46 -7.08
C MET A 1 -33.45 -7.78 -6.53
N ILE A 2 -32.45 -8.02 -7.38
CA ILE A 2 -31.08 -8.27 -6.91
C ILE A 2 -30.55 -6.92 -6.44
N PRO A 3 -30.10 -6.75 -5.19
CA PRO A 3 -29.51 -5.50 -4.76
C PRO A 3 -28.32 -5.18 -5.67
N PRO A 4 -28.16 -3.92 -6.12
CA PRO A 4 -27.02 -3.55 -6.95
C PRO A 4 -25.74 -3.95 -6.23
N ALA A 5 -24.85 -4.64 -6.93
CA ALA A 5 -23.56 -5.02 -6.37
C ALA A 5 -22.87 -3.75 -5.85
N ALA A 6 -22.44 -3.76 -4.60
CA ALA A 6 -21.69 -2.65 -4.04
C ALA A 6 -20.46 -2.40 -4.94
N PRO A 7 -20.12 -1.14 -5.26
CA PRO A 7 -18.95 -0.85 -6.08
C PRO A 7 -17.69 -1.40 -5.40
N PRO A 8 -16.70 -1.87 -6.17
CA PRO A 8 -15.46 -2.38 -5.62
C PRO A 8 -14.73 -1.28 -4.84
N LYS A 9 -14.05 -1.65 -3.75
CA LYS A 9 -13.13 -0.73 -3.08
C LYS A 9 -11.82 -0.71 -3.85
N LEU A 10 -11.39 0.47 -4.28
CA LEU A 10 -10.16 0.63 -5.04
C LEU A 10 -9.04 1.15 -4.15
N PHE A 11 -7.88 0.52 -4.25
CA PHE A 11 -6.64 1.00 -3.66
C PHE A 11 -5.67 1.30 -4.80
N LEU A 12 -5.12 2.50 -4.79
CA LEU A 12 -4.27 3.03 -5.86
C LEU A 12 -2.84 3.17 -5.33
N LEU A 13 -1.89 2.54 -6.02
CA LEU A 13 -0.47 2.59 -5.70
C LEU A 13 0.27 3.16 -6.90
N THR A 14 0.60 4.45 -6.82
CA THR A 14 1.30 5.18 -7.88
C THR A 14 2.80 4.94 -7.80
N ALA A 15 3.43 4.65 -8.93
CA ALA A 15 4.88 4.67 -9.06
C ALA A 15 5.39 6.11 -8.89
N LYS A 16 6.51 6.27 -8.20
CA LYS A 16 7.03 7.60 -7.84
C LYS A 16 7.67 8.34 -9.03
N GLU A 17 8.27 7.61 -9.96
CA GLU A 17 9.03 8.17 -11.10
C GLU A 17 8.45 7.78 -12.47
N ALA A 18 7.31 7.08 -12.50
CA ALA A 18 6.67 6.65 -13.74
C ALA A 18 5.17 6.98 -13.72
N PRO A 19 4.55 7.25 -14.89
CA PRO A 19 3.10 7.46 -15.01
C PRO A 19 2.34 6.13 -14.93
N VAL A 20 2.59 5.34 -13.89
CA VAL A 20 2.03 4.00 -13.67
C VAL A 20 1.32 4.00 -12.32
N CYS A 21 0.11 3.45 -12.29
CA CYS A 21 -0.61 3.19 -11.06
C CYS A 21 -1.08 1.73 -11.03
N ILE A 22 -0.78 1.03 -9.95
CA ILE A 22 -1.31 -0.30 -9.71
C ILE A 22 -2.61 -0.16 -8.93
N VAL A 23 -3.67 -0.76 -9.47
CA VAL A 23 -5.01 -0.72 -8.88
C VAL A 23 -5.31 -2.09 -8.27
N LEU A 24 -5.52 -2.11 -6.97
CA LEU A 24 -6.04 -3.28 -6.26
C LEU A 24 -7.54 -3.06 -6.04
N ALA A 25 -8.37 -3.75 -6.81
CA ALA A 25 -9.82 -3.66 -6.69
C ALA A 25 -10.35 -4.79 -5.83
N LYS A 26 -10.81 -4.48 -4.61
CA LYS A 26 -11.49 -5.42 -3.73
C LYS A 26 -12.96 -5.52 -4.15
N VAL A 27 -13.28 -6.56 -4.91
CA VAL A 27 -14.61 -6.78 -5.51
C VAL A 27 -15.55 -7.47 -4.54
N ARG A 28 -15.03 -8.41 -3.74
CA ARG A 28 -15.75 -9.09 -2.66
C ARG A 28 -14.87 -9.15 -1.42
N LYS A 29 -15.38 -9.70 -0.32
CA LYS A 29 -14.67 -9.77 0.96
C LYS A 29 -13.23 -10.29 0.83
N GLU A 30 -13.01 -11.31 0.01
CA GLU A 30 -11.71 -11.99 -0.17
C GLU A 30 -11.40 -12.18 -1.67
N THR A 31 -11.89 -11.27 -2.53
CA THR A 31 -11.67 -11.37 -3.98
C THR A 31 -11.17 -10.05 -4.52
N TRP A 32 -10.00 -10.10 -5.14
CA TRP A 32 -9.25 -8.96 -5.63
C TRP A 32 -9.00 -9.09 -7.13
N HIS A 33 -9.00 -7.95 -7.81
CA HIS A 33 -8.48 -7.83 -9.17
C HIS A 33 -7.31 -6.85 -9.17
N VAL A 34 -6.17 -7.29 -9.71
CA VAL A 34 -4.99 -6.46 -9.90
C VAL A 34 -5.01 -5.89 -11.31
N LEU A 35 -4.94 -4.58 -11.43
CA LEU A 35 -4.88 -3.87 -12.71
C LEU A 35 -3.64 -2.98 -12.73
N ARG A 36 -3.15 -2.71 -13.95
CA ARG A 36 -2.11 -1.72 -14.19
C ARG A 36 -2.72 -0.59 -15.00
N TRP A 37 -2.60 0.63 -14.50
CA TRP A 37 -3.09 1.84 -15.15
C TRP A 37 -1.91 2.64 -15.69
N ASP A 38 -1.86 2.82 -17.00
CA ASP A 38 -1.01 3.82 -17.63
C ASP A 38 -1.70 5.19 -17.49
N LEU A 39 -1.13 6.06 -16.65
CA LEU A 39 -1.68 7.39 -16.35
C LEU A 39 -1.48 8.36 -17.51
N LYS A 40 -0.50 8.12 -18.39
CA LYS A 40 -0.22 8.97 -19.55
C LYS A 40 -1.16 8.65 -20.70
N ALA A 41 -1.36 7.37 -20.99
CA ALA A 41 -2.27 6.90 -22.05
C ALA A 41 -3.73 6.83 -21.58
N GLY A 42 -3.99 6.82 -20.27
CA GLY A 42 -5.33 6.67 -19.71
C GLY A 42 -5.90 5.27 -19.85
N THR A 43 -5.06 4.25 -20.05
CA THR A 43 -5.47 2.87 -20.35
C THR A 43 -5.28 1.94 -19.16
N LEU A 44 -6.26 1.06 -18.93
CA LEU A 44 -6.19 0.00 -17.93
C LEU A 44 -5.86 -1.35 -18.57
N GLN A 45 -4.82 -2.00 -18.07
CA GLN A 45 -4.47 -3.38 -18.37
C GLN A 45 -5.01 -4.30 -17.27
N HIS A 46 -5.80 -5.29 -17.67
CA HIS A 46 -6.31 -6.32 -16.76
C HIS A 46 -5.24 -7.36 -16.41
N GLY A 47 -5.19 -7.74 -15.14
CA GLY A 47 -4.30 -8.79 -14.66
C GLY A 47 -5.01 -9.81 -13.79
N SER A 48 -4.28 -10.29 -12.78
CA SER A 48 -4.66 -11.46 -12.00
C SER A 48 -5.88 -11.22 -11.11
N TRP A 49 -6.74 -12.24 -11.05
CA TRP A 49 -7.70 -12.41 -9.97
C TRP A 49 -7.05 -13.14 -8.81
N PHE A 50 -7.26 -12.65 -7.60
CA PHE A 50 -6.72 -13.24 -6.38
C PHE A 50 -7.84 -13.51 -5.38
N VAL A 51 -7.87 -14.73 -4.85
CA VAL A 51 -8.77 -15.13 -3.76
C VAL A 51 -7.95 -15.27 -2.47
N GLY A 52 -8.29 -14.44 -1.50
CA GLY A 52 -7.56 -14.22 -0.26
C GLY A 52 -7.66 -12.77 0.19
N GLU A 53 -6.84 -12.39 1.17
CA GLU A 53 -6.69 -11.02 1.63
C GLU A 53 -5.34 -10.47 1.15
N LEU A 54 -5.36 -9.27 0.56
CA LEU A 54 -4.16 -8.46 0.33
C LEU A 54 -4.11 -7.35 1.37
N ASP A 55 -2.99 -7.22 2.06
CA ASP A 55 -2.78 -6.12 2.98
C ASP A 55 -2.22 -4.90 2.22
N VAL A 56 -3.12 -3.96 1.95
CA VAL A 56 -2.84 -2.73 1.21
C VAL A 56 -1.91 -1.76 1.96
N SER A 57 -1.85 -1.86 3.29
CA SER A 57 -0.95 -1.06 4.13
C SER A 57 0.50 -1.55 4.03
N ALA A 58 0.66 -2.86 3.84
CA ALA A 58 1.94 -3.55 3.71
C ALA A 58 2.39 -3.81 2.26
N THR A 59 1.69 -3.22 1.29
CA THR A 59 1.96 -3.34 -0.15
C THR A 59 2.59 -2.06 -0.69
N ASP A 60 3.53 -2.14 -1.63
CA ASP A 60 4.14 -0.98 -2.26
C ASP A 60 4.59 -1.28 -3.69
N VAL A 61 4.84 -0.22 -4.47
CA VAL A 61 5.22 -0.30 -5.88
C VAL A 61 6.59 0.32 -6.08
N SER A 62 7.40 -0.29 -6.95
CA SER A 62 8.74 0.20 -7.28
C SER A 62 8.68 1.60 -7.89
N TRP A 63 9.80 2.31 -7.85
CA TRP A 63 9.87 3.69 -8.34
C TRP A 63 9.42 3.84 -9.80
N ASP A 64 9.72 2.85 -10.64
CA ASP A 64 9.34 2.77 -12.05
C ASP A 64 7.97 2.12 -12.30
N GLY A 65 7.34 1.53 -11.28
CA GLY A 65 6.08 0.81 -11.43
C GLY A 65 6.17 -0.60 -12.00
N GLU A 66 7.38 -1.12 -12.26
CA GLU A 66 7.57 -2.45 -12.85
C GLU A 66 7.37 -3.59 -11.85
N TYR A 67 7.57 -3.33 -10.56
CA TYR A 67 7.44 -4.32 -9.49
C TYR A 67 6.48 -3.87 -8.40
N MET A 68 5.84 -4.85 -7.78
CA MET A 68 5.00 -4.65 -6.60
C MET A 68 5.37 -5.67 -5.53
N VAL A 69 5.69 -5.18 -4.34
CA VAL A 69 5.79 -6.00 -3.13
C VAL A 69 4.46 -5.98 -2.41
N TYR A 70 3.99 -7.12 -1.95
CA TYR A 70 2.67 -7.26 -1.33
C TYR A 70 2.69 -8.29 -0.22
N ALA A 71 1.86 -8.08 0.79
CA ALA A 71 1.55 -9.09 1.81
C ALA A 71 0.17 -9.69 1.52
N ALA A 72 0.08 -11.01 1.60
CA ALA A 72 -1.12 -11.76 1.27
C ALA A 72 -1.40 -12.87 2.29
N THR A 73 -2.67 -13.15 2.51
CA THR A 73 -3.15 -14.28 3.32
C THR A 73 -4.23 -15.04 2.57
N ASN A 74 -4.17 -16.36 2.57
CA ASN A 74 -5.23 -17.23 2.08
C ASN A 74 -5.51 -18.33 3.13
N PHE A 75 -6.62 -18.20 3.84
CA PHE A 75 -7.02 -19.10 4.92
C PHE A 75 -7.43 -20.51 4.45
N SER A 76 -7.58 -20.74 3.14
CA SER A 76 -7.79 -22.09 2.59
C SER A 76 -6.48 -22.89 2.48
N ARG A 77 -5.32 -22.25 2.64
CA ARG A 77 -4.01 -22.92 2.64
C ARG A 77 -3.59 -23.30 4.06
N THR A 78 -2.67 -24.25 4.18
CA THR A 78 -2.10 -24.65 5.46
C THR A 78 -0.90 -23.76 5.84
N PRO A 79 -0.66 -23.50 7.13
CA PRO A 79 0.51 -22.78 7.58
C PRO A 79 1.80 -23.55 7.29
N PRO A 80 2.93 -22.87 6.99
CA PRO A 80 3.10 -21.42 6.93
C PRO A 80 2.70 -20.79 5.59
N GLU A 81 2.24 -21.57 4.61
CA GLU A 81 1.91 -21.13 3.24
C GLU A 81 0.62 -20.31 3.15
N ASN A 82 -0.13 -20.23 4.26
CA ASN A 82 -1.37 -19.47 4.35
C ASN A 82 -1.15 -17.96 4.44
N GLY A 83 0.08 -17.49 4.69
CA GLY A 83 0.43 -16.07 4.64
C GLY A 83 1.84 -15.88 4.13
N TRP A 84 2.04 -14.93 3.23
CA TRP A 84 3.32 -14.67 2.60
C TRP A 84 3.49 -13.20 2.23
N ILE A 85 4.75 -12.80 2.09
CA ILE A 85 5.14 -11.55 1.43
C ILE A 85 5.71 -11.94 0.08
N GLY A 86 5.21 -11.32 -0.99
CA GLY A 86 5.59 -11.62 -2.35
C GLY A 86 6.05 -10.37 -3.10
N LEU A 87 6.93 -10.59 -4.07
CA LEU A 87 7.33 -9.62 -5.10
C LEU A 87 6.83 -10.14 -6.44
N CYS A 88 6.19 -9.29 -7.23
CA CYS A 88 5.68 -9.66 -8.56
C CYS A 88 5.85 -8.50 -9.55
N ARG A 89 5.61 -8.78 -10.83
CA ARG A 89 5.48 -7.77 -11.89
C ARG A 89 4.01 -7.53 -12.24
N PRO A 90 3.38 -6.46 -11.72
CA PRO A 90 1.97 -6.19 -12.00
C PRO A 90 1.74 -5.90 -13.50
N PRO A 91 0.58 -6.28 -14.06
CA PRO A 91 -0.63 -6.63 -13.33
C PRO A 91 -0.77 -8.12 -13.00
N VAL A 92 0.24 -8.94 -13.32
CA VAL A 92 0.23 -10.37 -13.05
C VAL A 92 0.78 -10.64 -11.65
N LEU A 93 -0.02 -11.30 -10.79
CA LEU A 93 0.35 -11.63 -9.42
C LEU A 93 1.17 -12.93 -9.32
N THR A 94 1.98 -13.22 -10.34
CA THR A 94 2.94 -14.34 -10.31
C THR A 94 4.11 -13.94 -9.44
N THR A 95 4.25 -14.61 -8.30
CA THR A 95 5.26 -14.29 -7.30
C THR A 95 6.66 -14.74 -7.75
N GLN A 96 7.57 -13.79 -7.92
CA GLN A 96 8.98 -14.02 -8.29
C GLN A 96 9.86 -14.28 -7.09
N VAL A 97 9.62 -13.56 -5.99
CA VAL A 97 10.32 -13.73 -4.72
C VAL A 97 9.29 -13.76 -3.61
N HIS A 98 9.37 -14.70 -2.68
CA HIS A 98 8.50 -14.69 -1.51
C HIS A 98 9.14 -15.23 -0.25
N ALA A 99 8.55 -14.87 0.88
CA ALA A 99 8.78 -15.52 2.17
C ALA A 99 7.43 -15.89 2.76
N ASN A 100 7.27 -17.16 3.15
CA ASN A 100 6.11 -17.61 3.91
C ASN A 100 6.23 -17.08 5.34
N VAL A 101 5.23 -16.36 5.82
CA VAL A 101 5.20 -15.76 7.17
C VAL A 101 4.15 -16.39 8.09
N GLY A 102 3.26 -17.22 7.52
CA GLY A 102 2.22 -17.94 8.26
C GLY A 102 1.06 -17.04 8.69
N TRP A 103 0.38 -17.45 9.76
CA TRP A 103 -0.81 -16.77 10.27
C TRP A 103 -0.49 -15.33 10.68
N TYR A 104 -1.37 -14.43 10.22
CA TYR A 104 -1.24 -13.00 10.36
C TYR A 104 0.04 -12.52 9.68
N CYS A 105 -0.09 -11.95 8.48
CA CYS A 105 1.01 -11.38 7.72
C CYS A 105 1.61 -10.16 8.43
N TRP A 106 2.40 -10.38 9.49
CA TRP A 106 3.09 -9.33 10.20
C TRP A 106 4.38 -9.06 9.42
N GLY A 107 4.32 -8.07 8.54
CA GLY A 107 5.43 -7.68 7.71
C GLY A 107 4.97 -6.86 6.51
N GLY A 108 5.69 -6.98 5.40
CA GLY A 108 5.42 -6.25 4.17
C GLY A 108 6.71 -5.86 3.47
N GLY A 109 6.59 -5.00 2.47
CA GLY A 109 7.74 -4.40 1.85
C GLY A 109 7.52 -2.95 1.48
N LEU A 110 8.64 -2.25 1.31
CA LEU A 110 8.66 -0.83 0.94
C LEU A 110 9.86 -0.56 0.05
N PHE A 111 9.64 0.09 -1.09
CA PHE A 111 10.74 0.57 -1.92
C PHE A 111 11.26 1.89 -1.35
N THR A 112 12.43 1.85 -0.73
CA THR A 112 13.08 3.03 -0.12
C THR A 112 13.92 3.81 -1.13
N ALA A 113 14.47 3.11 -2.13
CA ALA A 113 15.19 3.68 -3.28
C ALA A 113 14.92 2.86 -4.55
N ARG A 114 15.52 3.26 -5.69
CA ARG A 114 15.32 2.59 -6.99
C ARG A 114 15.77 1.13 -6.98
N ASP A 115 16.84 0.85 -6.26
CA ASP A 115 17.52 -0.44 -6.17
C ASP A 115 17.43 -1.04 -4.75
N GLU A 116 16.60 -0.46 -3.87
CA GLU A 116 16.47 -0.87 -2.49
C GLU A 116 15.04 -1.27 -2.17
N LEU A 117 14.87 -2.55 -1.82
CA LEU A 117 13.60 -3.08 -1.33
C LEU A 117 13.77 -3.43 0.14
N TYR A 118 13.03 -2.69 0.95
CA TYR A 118 12.80 -3.06 2.31
C TYR A 118 11.92 -4.31 2.42
N TRP A 119 12.34 -5.28 3.23
CA TRP A 119 11.60 -6.52 3.43
C TRP A 119 11.47 -6.86 4.91
N GLU A 120 10.25 -6.77 5.46
CA GLU A 120 9.98 -7.18 6.84
C GLU A 120 9.54 -8.64 6.89
N ASN A 121 10.40 -9.55 7.35
CA ASN A 121 9.97 -10.88 7.77
C ASN A 121 10.28 -11.07 9.26
N ILE A 122 9.28 -10.99 10.13
CA ILE A 122 9.46 -11.07 11.60
C ILE A 122 10.17 -12.37 12.09
N ARG A 123 10.31 -13.37 11.23
CA ARG A 123 10.82 -14.70 11.57
C ARG A 123 12.02 -15.15 10.74
N ASP A 124 12.68 -14.24 10.02
CA ASP A 124 13.85 -14.55 9.18
C ASP A 124 13.60 -15.70 8.19
N HIS A 125 12.34 -15.84 7.73
CA HIS A 125 11.98 -16.87 6.77
C HIS A 125 12.79 -16.71 5.48
N PRO A 126 13.33 -17.81 4.92
CA PRO A 126 14.19 -17.74 3.75
C PRO A 126 13.43 -17.12 2.57
N LEU A 127 14.12 -16.25 1.83
CA LEU A 127 13.62 -15.74 0.56
C LEU A 127 13.66 -16.87 -0.46
N LEU A 128 12.48 -17.29 -0.90
CA LEU A 128 12.28 -18.22 -2.00
C LEU A 128 12.22 -17.40 -3.28
N THR A 129 13.32 -17.41 -4.03
CA THR A 129 13.44 -16.71 -5.30
C THR A 129 13.34 -17.65 -6.49
N GLN A 130 12.58 -17.24 -7.49
CA GLN A 130 12.51 -17.88 -8.81
C GLN A 130 13.37 -17.14 -9.84
N GLU A 131 13.77 -15.89 -9.56
CA GLU A 131 14.49 -15.02 -10.50
C GLU A 131 15.45 -14.05 -9.79
N VAL A 132 16.50 -13.61 -10.47
CA VAL A 132 17.31 -12.49 -9.98
C VAL A 132 16.51 -11.21 -10.16
N VAL A 133 16.33 -10.46 -9.08
CA VAL A 133 15.64 -9.17 -9.08
C VAL A 133 16.64 -8.02 -8.88
N PRO A 134 16.39 -6.82 -9.41
CA PRO A 134 17.35 -5.71 -9.40
C PRO A 134 17.41 -4.97 -8.06
N PHE A 135 16.98 -5.59 -6.96
CA PHE A 135 16.85 -4.94 -5.66
C PHE A 135 17.79 -5.57 -4.63
N GLN A 136 18.43 -4.70 -3.86
CA GLN A 136 19.06 -5.07 -2.61
C GLN A 136 17.98 -5.18 -1.54
N PHE A 137 17.84 -6.37 -0.96
CA PHE A 137 16.94 -6.59 0.16
C PHE A 137 17.56 -6.03 1.43
N LYS A 138 16.82 -5.15 2.13
CA LYS A 138 17.25 -4.57 3.41
C LYS A 138 16.23 -4.84 4.51
N HIS A 139 16.73 -4.88 5.74
CA HIS A 139 15.96 -4.94 6.98
C HIS A 139 16.15 -3.66 7.79
N PHE A 140 15.14 -3.28 8.56
CA PHE A 140 15.06 -1.98 9.21
C PHE A 140 15.69 -2.27 10.55
N PRO A 141 16.37 -1.28 11.12
CA PRO A 141 16.73 -1.42 12.50
C PRO A 141 15.45 -1.72 13.29
N ARG A 142 15.48 -2.79 14.09
CA ARG A 142 14.38 -3.21 14.98
C ARG A 142 13.87 -2.05 15.85
N TRP A 143 14.70 -1.03 16.03
CA TRP A 143 14.38 0.23 16.69
C TRP A 143 14.68 1.41 15.76
N ASP A 144 13.65 2.19 15.45
CA ASP A 144 13.82 3.50 14.82
C ASP A 144 13.37 4.57 15.82
N ALA A 145 14.31 5.45 16.19
CA ALA A 145 14.11 6.50 17.20
C ALA A 145 13.07 7.54 16.77
N ASP A 146 12.81 7.66 15.46
CA ASP A 146 11.81 8.58 14.92
C ASP A 146 10.38 8.03 14.98
N LEU A 147 10.19 6.80 15.45
CA LEU A 147 8.89 6.14 15.52
C LEU A 147 8.46 5.94 16.98
N PRO A 148 7.16 6.10 17.28
CA PRO A 148 6.60 5.57 18.52
C PRO A 148 6.95 4.08 18.62
N SER A 149 7.43 3.64 19.78
CA SER A 149 7.93 2.28 20.03
C SER A 149 7.17 1.21 19.24
N PRO A 150 7.86 0.26 18.56
CA PRO A 150 7.26 -0.75 17.68
C PRO A 150 6.17 -1.61 18.34
N HIS A 151 6.07 -1.62 19.67
CA HIS A 151 5.00 -2.27 20.41
C HIS A 151 3.65 -1.50 20.40
N ARG A 152 3.60 -0.27 19.85
CA ARG A 152 2.40 0.59 19.86
C ARG A 152 1.80 0.88 18.48
N ILE A 153 2.49 0.53 17.39
CA ILE A 153 1.99 0.71 16.02
C ILE A 153 1.96 -0.66 15.35
N ASN A 154 0.82 -1.06 14.75
CA ASN A 154 0.81 -2.27 13.93
C ASN A 154 1.81 -2.11 12.77
N TYR A 155 2.67 -3.09 12.54
CA TYR A 155 3.72 -3.10 11.50
C TYR A 155 3.21 -2.71 10.09
N GLU A 156 1.95 -3.00 9.80
CA GLU A 156 1.26 -2.62 8.56
C GLU A 156 1.23 -1.09 8.37
N TRP A 157 0.96 -0.33 9.45
CA TRP A 157 0.95 1.14 9.43
C TRP A 157 2.34 1.74 9.33
N PHE A 158 3.35 1.02 9.84
CA PHE A 158 4.73 1.45 9.73
C PHE A 158 5.16 1.54 8.26
N MET A 159 4.77 0.56 7.42
CA MET A 159 5.06 0.59 5.99
C MET A 159 4.28 1.69 5.28
N ALA A 160 2.96 1.76 5.51
CA ALA A 160 2.11 2.79 4.93
C ALA A 160 2.63 4.20 5.25
N TRP A 161 3.06 4.45 6.49
CA TRP A 161 3.59 5.76 6.89
C TRP A 161 4.91 6.10 6.20
N ARG A 162 5.87 5.17 6.15
CA ARG A 162 7.14 5.41 5.45
C ARG A 162 6.93 5.64 3.97
N ARG A 163 6.00 4.90 3.35
CA ARG A 163 5.56 5.12 1.96
C ARG A 163 5.06 6.54 1.77
N MET A 164 4.16 6.99 2.64
CA MET A 164 3.67 8.37 2.62
C MET A 164 4.81 9.40 2.78
N ARG A 165 5.71 9.25 3.74
CA ARG A 165 6.87 10.16 3.88
C ARG A 165 7.75 10.17 2.64
N ARG A 166 8.04 8.99 2.08
CA ARG A 166 8.79 8.86 0.82
C ARG A 166 8.10 9.63 -0.30
N ASP A 167 6.78 9.59 -0.36
CA ASP A 167 5.97 10.22 -1.40
C ASP A 167 5.65 11.70 -1.09
N GLY A 168 6.42 12.33 -0.20
CA GLY A 168 6.33 13.78 0.09
C GLY A 168 5.26 14.17 1.11
N TRP A 169 4.57 13.20 1.73
CA TRP A 169 3.59 13.50 2.76
C TRP A 169 4.28 13.83 4.07
N LEU A 170 3.94 14.99 4.63
CA LEU A 170 4.43 15.41 5.93
C LEU A 170 3.41 15.06 7.02
N LYS A 171 3.92 14.57 8.15
CA LYS A 171 3.13 14.39 9.36
C LYS A 171 2.76 15.77 9.91
N VAL A 172 1.48 16.00 10.20
CA VAL A 172 1.05 17.21 10.88
C VAL A 172 1.50 17.14 12.35
N PRO A 173 2.29 18.10 12.86
CA PRO A 173 2.90 18.03 14.19
C PRO A 173 1.92 17.94 15.37
N GLU A 174 0.67 18.37 15.18
CA GLU A 174 -0.30 18.59 16.27
C GLU A 174 -1.69 18.02 15.94
N SER A 175 -1.82 16.72 15.72
CA SER A 175 -3.13 16.07 15.84
C SER A 175 -3.25 15.46 17.23
N PRO A 176 -3.82 16.17 18.24
CA PRO A 176 -4.32 15.49 19.41
C PRO A 176 -5.35 14.46 18.92
N SER A 177 -5.36 13.29 19.54
CA SER A 177 -6.11 12.10 19.15
C SER A 177 -7.65 12.26 19.02
N HIS A 178 -8.19 13.47 19.08
CA HIS A 178 -9.62 13.77 19.12
C HIS A 178 -10.03 15.11 18.46
N GLU A 179 -9.46 15.52 17.32
CA GLU A 179 -10.09 16.59 16.53
C GLU A 179 -10.56 16.15 15.14
N TRP A 180 -11.87 15.97 15.06
CA TRP A 180 -12.65 16.05 13.83
C TRP A 180 -12.87 17.52 13.48
N ARG A 181 -12.47 17.96 12.28
CA ARG A 181 -13.04 19.16 11.67
C ARG A 181 -13.29 18.96 10.18
N PHE A 182 -14.57 18.77 9.85
CA PHE A 182 -15.15 19.28 8.62
C PHE A 182 -15.57 20.73 8.88
N PRO A 183 -15.09 21.68 8.07
CA PRO A 183 -16.07 22.49 7.37
C PRO A 183 -15.81 22.51 5.87
N HIS A 184 -16.89 22.19 5.16
CA HIS A 184 -17.20 22.43 3.74
C HIS A 184 -16.75 23.85 3.28
N ARG A 185 -16.42 24.20 2.03
CA ARG A 185 -16.81 23.79 0.67
C ARG A 185 -15.57 24.00 -0.24
N LYS A 186 -15.22 23.02 -1.09
CA LYS A 186 -14.21 23.08 -2.19
C LYS A 186 -12.74 22.68 -1.90
N VAL A 187 -12.59 21.67 -1.02
CA VAL A 187 -11.50 20.68 -0.90
C VAL A 187 -10.20 21.07 -0.16
N LYS A 188 -10.07 20.52 1.05
CA LYS A 188 -8.79 20.10 1.67
C LYS A 188 -8.88 18.58 1.82
N LEU A 189 -7.98 17.83 1.19
CA LEU A 189 -7.88 16.38 1.41
C LEU A 189 -6.97 16.11 2.60
N THR A 190 -7.57 15.61 3.68
CA THR A 190 -6.85 15.06 4.82
C THR A 190 -7.02 13.54 4.76
N LEU A 191 -5.91 12.80 4.65
CA LEU A 191 -5.94 11.37 4.89
C LEU A 191 -5.86 11.14 6.40
N SER A 192 -6.98 10.76 7.00
CA SER A 192 -7.03 10.36 8.41
C SER A 192 -6.93 8.85 8.52
N ALA A 193 -5.80 8.35 9.04
CA ALA A 193 -5.64 6.95 9.40
C ALA A 193 -6.20 6.70 10.81
N TYR A 194 -7.18 5.80 10.94
CA TYR A 194 -7.73 5.39 12.23
C TYR A 194 -7.00 4.14 12.73
N VAL A 195 -6.32 4.25 13.87
CA VAL A 195 -5.78 3.09 14.59
C VAL A 195 -6.75 2.72 15.71
N GLY A 196 -7.40 1.57 15.60
CA GLY A 196 -8.29 1.04 16.62
C GLY A 196 -7.52 0.54 17.86
N ARG A 197 -7.98 1.02 19.04
CA ARG A 197 -7.56 0.71 20.42
C ARG A 197 -6.05 0.81 20.72
N GLY A 198 -5.56 2.04 20.56
CA GLY A 198 -4.29 2.53 21.10
C GLY A 198 -4.03 3.90 20.49
N THR A 199 -4.30 4.97 21.22
CA THR A 199 -4.52 6.33 20.69
C THR A 199 -3.27 6.92 20.02
N GLY A 200 -3.22 6.84 18.70
CA GLY A 200 -2.34 7.63 17.83
C GLY A 200 -3.06 7.90 16.52
N THR A 201 -3.71 9.06 16.42
CA THR A 201 -4.27 9.55 15.15
C THR A 201 -3.17 10.31 14.43
N PHE A 202 -2.85 9.92 13.19
CA PHE A 202 -1.89 10.64 12.37
C PHE A 202 -2.63 11.32 11.22
N ALA A 203 -2.54 12.64 11.16
CA ALA A 203 -3.02 13.43 10.04
C ALA A 203 -1.86 13.74 9.09
N TYR A 204 -2.11 13.58 7.79
CA TYR A 204 -1.15 13.90 6.73
C TYR A 204 -1.76 14.91 5.76
N GLN A 205 -0.92 15.80 5.25
CA GLN A 205 -1.29 16.80 4.25
C GLN A 205 -0.31 16.72 3.06
N LEU A 206 -0.86 16.67 1.84
CA LEU A 206 -0.09 16.83 0.61
C LEU A 206 0.07 18.33 0.33
N LEU A 207 1.28 18.86 0.47
CA LEU A 207 1.55 20.29 0.30
C LEU A 207 1.89 20.71 -1.13
N GLU A 208 2.32 19.77 -1.98
CA GLU A 208 3.00 20.11 -3.25
C GLU A 208 2.07 20.43 -4.44
N ARG A 209 0.77 20.12 -4.39
CA ARG A 209 -0.16 20.29 -5.55
C ARG A 209 -1.63 20.56 -5.15
N PRO A 210 -1.96 21.65 -4.42
CA PRO A 210 -3.34 21.93 -4.00
C PRO A 210 -4.34 22.14 -5.16
N GLU A 211 -3.85 22.53 -6.35
CA GLU A 211 -4.64 22.80 -7.55
C GLU A 211 -5.26 21.54 -8.19
N LEU A 212 -4.72 20.35 -7.95
CA LEU A 212 -5.32 19.08 -8.39
C LEU A 212 -6.70 18.81 -7.78
N PHE A 213 -7.05 19.54 -6.72
CA PHE A 213 -8.30 19.39 -5.98
C PHE A 213 -9.21 20.61 -6.08
N SER A 214 -8.80 21.60 -6.86
CA SER A 214 -9.65 22.73 -7.22
C SER A 214 -10.63 22.30 -8.32
N PRO A 215 -11.92 22.69 -8.27
CA PRO A 215 -12.84 22.41 -9.36
C PRO A 215 -12.26 23.00 -10.65
N GLN A 216 -12.05 22.17 -11.67
CA GLN A 216 -11.85 22.70 -13.01
C GLN A 216 -13.18 23.27 -13.46
N THR A 217 -13.31 24.60 -13.43
CA THR A 217 -14.36 25.30 -14.16
C THR A 217 -14.05 25.09 -15.63
N THR A 218 -14.66 24.07 -16.22
CA THR A 218 -14.77 23.97 -17.67
C THR A 218 -15.69 25.11 -18.10
N GLU A 219 -15.10 26.22 -18.54
CA GLU A 219 -15.85 27.20 -19.33
C GLU A 219 -16.22 26.52 -20.64
N ALA A 220 -17.47 26.08 -20.74
CA ALA A 220 -18.05 25.67 -21.99
C ALA A 220 -18.11 26.92 -22.89
N THR A 221 -17.34 26.90 -23.98
CA THR A 221 -17.45 27.86 -25.08
C THR A 221 -18.39 27.31 -26.14
#